data_AF-A0A9E5TCG3-F1
#
_entry.id   AF-A0A9E5TCG3-F1
#
_cell.length_a   1.000
_cell.length_b   1.000
_cell.length_c   1.000
_cell.angle_alpha   90.00
_cell.angle_beta   90.00
_cell.angle_gamma   90.00
#
_symmetry.space_group_name_H-M   'P 1'
#
loop_
_entity.id
_entity.type
_entity.pdbx_description
1 polymer ?
#
loop_
_entity_poly.entity_id
_entity_poly.type
_entity_poly.pdbx_seq_one_letter_code
_entity_poly.pdbx_strand_id
1 'polypeptide(L)' 'MVERTEDYEFKIIFEIDKNLNTTQRKISRQIGLSLGMTNLVIRKLIAKGYIKVKGLDRRRVQ' A
#
# COMPACT_ATOMS: atom_id res chain seq x y z
N MET A 1 -7.89 -21.89 -2.45
CA MET A 1 -7.10 -21.27 -3.54
C MET A 1 -6.10 -20.32 -2.89
N VAL A 2 -4.81 -20.40 -3.23
CA VAL A 2 -3.80 -19.48 -2.70
C VAL A 2 -3.93 -18.15 -3.43
N GLU A 3 -4.15 -17.04 -2.72
CA GLU A 3 -4.22 -15.72 -3.35
C GLU A 3 -2.89 -15.36 -3.98
N ARG A 4 -2.94 -14.85 -5.22
CA ARG A 4 -1.75 -14.42 -5.95
C ARG A 4 -1.31 -13.05 -5.46
N THR A 5 -0.05 -12.71 -5.70
CA THR A 5 0.48 -11.37 -5.37
C THR A 5 -0.30 -10.27 -6.10
N GLU A 6 -0.76 -10.53 -7.32
CA GLU A 6 -1.60 -9.63 -8.12
C GLU A 6 -2.94 -9.30 -7.43
N ASP A 7 -3.54 -10.27 -6.72
CA ASP A 7 -4.81 -10.06 -6.04
C ASP A 7 -4.64 -9.04 -4.88
N TYR A 8 -3.50 -9.09 -4.19
CA TYR A 8 -3.14 -8.12 -3.16
C TYR A 8 -2.78 -6.74 -3.72
N GLU A 9 -2.15 -6.68 -4.90
CA GLU A 9 -1.89 -5.41 -5.61
C GLU A 9 -3.21 -4.66 -5.87
N PHE A 10 -4.21 -5.36 -6.44
CA PHE A 10 -5.52 -4.77 -6.68
C PHE A 10 -6.23 -4.33 -5.40
N LYS A 11 -6.24 -5.18 -4.37
CA LYS A 11 -6.86 -4.84 -3.07
C LYS A 11 -6.23 -3.60 -2.44
N ILE A 12 -4.90 -3.45 -2.52
CA ILE A 12 -4.21 -2.28 -1.97
C ILE A 12 -4.56 -1.02 -2.76
N ILE A 13 -4.57 -1.08 -4.10
CA ILE A 13 -4.98 0.07 -4.93
C ILE A 13 -6.40 0.49 -4.54
N PHE A 14 -7.32 -0.46 -4.43
CA PHE A 14 -8.71 -0.21 -4.08
C PHE A 14 -8.88 0.42 -2.69
N GLU A 15 -8.15 -0.05 -1.67
CA GLU A 15 -8.20 0.55 -0.33
C GLU A 15 -7.57 1.94 -0.26
N ILE A 16 -6.56 2.24 -1.07
CA ILE A 16 -5.99 3.58 -1.19
C ILE A 16 -6.97 4.53 -1.88
N ASP A 17 -7.61 4.08 -2.95
CA ASP A 17 -8.59 4.87 -3.71
C ASP A 17 -9.81 5.26 -2.84
N LYS A 18 -10.31 4.32 -2.03
CA LYS A 18 -11.38 4.59 -1.06
C LYS A 18 -11.05 5.71 -0.08
N ASN A 19 -9.78 5.85 0.33
CA ASN A 19 -9.36 6.87 1.27
C ASN A 19 -7.86 7.19 1.14
N LEU A 20 -7.57 8.30 0.47
CA LEU A 20 -6.20 8.79 0.28
C LEU A 20 -5.50 9.17 1.60
N ASN A 21 -6.25 9.44 2.68
CA ASN A 21 -5.73 9.68 4.02
C ASN A 21 -5.70 8.39 4.86
N THR A 22 -5.08 7.35 4.31
CA THR A 22 -4.89 6.05 4.97
C THR A 22 -3.43 5.81 5.36
N THR A 23 -3.19 4.74 6.13
CA THR A 23 -1.84 4.30 6.48
C THR A 23 -1.63 2.86 6.05
N GLN A 24 -0.37 2.47 5.82
CA GLN A 24 -0.03 1.09 5.49
C GLN A 24 -0.53 0.09 6.56
N ARG A 25 -0.56 0.50 7.84
CA ARG A 25 -1.07 -0.33 8.96
C ARG A 25 -2.59 -0.48 8.94
N LYS A 26 -3.32 0.54 8.49
CA LYS A 26 -4.77 0.44 8.32
C LYS A 26 -5.10 -0.50 7.16
N ILE A 27 -4.43 -0.31 6.02
CA ILE A 27 -4.55 -1.18 4.84
C ILE A 27 -4.24 -2.63 5.22
N SER A 28 -3.14 -2.87 5.95
CA SER A 28 -2.73 -4.24 6.32
C SER A 28 -3.80 -4.96 7.16
N ARG A 29 -4.43 -4.25 8.10
CA ARG A 29 -5.53 -4.78 8.92
C ARG A 29 -6.79 -5.05 8.11
N GLN A 30 -7.12 -4.21 7.11
CA GLN A 30 -8.31 -4.38 6.27
C GLN A 30 -8.16 -5.56 5.30
N ILE A 31 -6.96 -5.77 4.75
CA ILE A 31 -6.70 -6.79 3.72
C ILE A 31 -6.26 -8.12 4.35
N GLY A 32 -5.91 -8.14 5.63
CA GLY A 32 -5.42 -9.34 6.32
C GLY A 32 -3.94 -9.65 6.05
N LEU A 33 -3.16 -8.64 5.67
CA LEU A 33 -1.72 -8.76 5.42
C LEU A 33 -0.90 -8.31 6.63
N SER A 34 0.33 -8.82 6.73
CA SER A 34 1.32 -8.22 7.61
C SER A 34 1.69 -6.81 7.12
N LEU A 35 2.14 -5.95 8.05
CA LEU A 35 2.60 -4.60 7.70
C LEU A 35 3.79 -4.66 6.71
N GLY A 36 4.70 -5.62 6.90
CA GLY A 36 5.86 -5.82 6.03
C GLY A 36 5.46 -6.20 4.60
N MET A 37 4.53 -7.14 4.46
CA MET A 37 4.02 -7.54 3.14
C MET A 37 3.28 -6.39 2.46
N THR A 38 2.46 -5.66 3.22
CA THR A 38 1.76 -4.46 2.74
C THR A 38 2.76 -3.41 2.21
N ASN A 39 3.81 -3.12 2.97
CA ASN A 39 4.88 -2.20 2.57
C ASN A 39 5.62 -2.69 1.31
N LEU A 40 5.88 -3.99 1.18
CA LEU A 40 6.51 -4.58 -0.01
C LEU A 40 5.65 -4.36 -1.26
N VAL A 41 4.36 -4.68 -1.19
CA VAL A 41 3.43 -4.52 -2.32
C VAL A 41 3.28 -3.05 -2.69
N ILE A 42 3.12 -2.15 -1.71
CA ILE A 42 3.05 -0.70 -1.97
C ILE A 42 4.30 -0.20 -2.70
N ARG A 43 5.51 -0.62 -2.30
CA ARG A 43 6.76 -0.24 -3.00
C ARG A 43 6.82 -0.78 -4.42
N LYS A 44 6.34 -2.00 -4.65
CA LYS A 44 6.22 -2.56 -6.01
C LYS A 44 5.27 -1.72 -6.87
N LEU A 45 4.10 -1.35 -6.34
CA LEU A 45 3.13 -0.51 -7.04
C LEU A 45 3.67 0.90 -7.35
N ILE A 46 4.47 1.48 -6.44
CA ILE A 46 5.17 2.75 -6.69
C ILE A 46 6.20 2.57 -7.81
N ALA A 47 7.02 1.53 -7.76
CA ALA A 47 8.03 1.25 -8.79
C ALA A 47 7.41 0.99 -10.18
N LYS A 48 6.22 0.35 -10.22
CA LYS A 48 5.42 0.15 -11.43
C LYS A 48 4.72 1.42 -11.94
N GLY A 49 4.68 2.49 -11.14
CA GLY A 49 4.01 3.75 -11.48
C GLY A 49 2.49 3.76 -11.22
N TYR A 50 1.93 2.70 -10.61
CA TYR A 50 0.51 2.61 -10.30
C TYR A 50 0.10 3.45 -9.08
N ILE A 51 1.03 3.71 -8.15
CA ILE A 51 0.81 4.59 -7.00
C ILE A 51 1.84 5.71 -7.04
N LYS A 52 1.38 6.96 -7.02
CA LYS A 52 2.23 8.14 -6.85
C LYS A 52 2.11 8.67 -5.43
N VAL A 53 3.23 8.79 -4.73
CA VAL A 53 3.27 9.38 -3.40
C VAL A 53 3.81 10.81 -3.48
N LYS A 54 3.11 11.78 -2.87
CA LYS A 54 3.57 13.17 -2.75
C LYS A 54 4.01 13.42 -1.30
N GLY A 55 5.31 13.69 -1.11
CA GLY A 55 5.90 13.99 0.20
C GLY A 55 6.27 12.74 1.00
N LEU A 56 7.55 12.37 1.00
CA LEU A 56 8.06 11.29 1.85
C LEU A 56 9.47 11.61 2.34
N ASP A 57 9.56 12.48 3.33
CA ASP A 57 10.44 12.20 4.47
C ASP A 57 9.90 12.91 5.71
N ARG A 58 9.32 12.15 6.64
CA ARG A 58 8.87 12.70 7.93
C ARG A 58 10.05 13.22 8.76
N ARG A 59 11.30 12.86 8.40
CA ARG A 59 12.54 13.41 8.96
C ARG A 59 13.01 14.71 8.28
N ARG A 60 12.46 15.08 7.11
CA ARG A 60 12.74 16.36 6.41
C ARG A 60 11.63 17.40 6.57
N VAL A 61 10.57 17.07 7.31
CA VAL A 61 9.39 17.94 7.56
C VAL A 61 9.37 18.41 9.03
N GLN A 62 10.42 18.14 9.81
CA GLN A 62 10.63 18.78 11.12
C GLN A 62 11.45 20.07 10.96
#